data_AF-A0A250WY55-F1
#
_entry.id   AF-A0A250WY55-F1
#
_cell.length_a   1.000
_cell.length_b   1.000
_cell.length_c   1.000
_cell.angle_alpha   90.00
_cell.angle_beta   90.00
_cell.angle_gamma   90.00
#
_symmetry.space_group_name_H-M   'P 1'
#
loop_
_entity.id
_entity.type
_entity.pdbx_description
1 polymer ?
#
loop_
_entity_poly.entity_id
_entity_poly.type
_entity_poly.pdbx_seq_one_letter_code
_entity_poly.pdbx_strand_id
1 'polypeptide(L)'
;MAVHAVHTSHIRLRKVTGFFVVESIVGRLIPELTTQEQVKLLWDGASASFKASLVTALEALQSAPIMVLLKDFVLLMCGALGSCKYSTKALEDVVSGSRTRYHDLLLSAATLKLTATVVKDDLQDAVQLKADAQIREVTALGLPLVLEGVQGANAAPPLTAPFSSCVPSLMHQIRSYVEDSVSYLRGLYSPWELPTAVFYYRNRMISKAVVEALQAKISSEANGQRPSGCMRMVANVWCLLQALDILDSWTLQQARANQEGDHQEASNATSNTGSKADAAGLMGGAVRSRKAAAAQDTTASNVQATLRTVQDVAERAVVRLVTTRVNNALMEGFKACSWLPTGPLPPTKSPYVIELLQVVQETFSQAQARLPRPSFLFLCRTVTHSMGGAFVKLFSPEGIVRAYNTFAIQRLAADIADLQSAVSGYGVQDIESEFSEASQLCLLLLSEKVEDILVPEFRKQKYPNLGLATIVLALDRYKELAKVGKDKTNFPAKKALDAVAKQLRAQMVQGPATRALQDF
;
A
#
# COMPACT_ATOMS: atom_id res chain seq x y z
N MET A 1 9.62 3.11 -40.72
CA MET A 1 9.11 4.40 -41.23
C MET A 1 9.37 5.58 -40.29
N ALA A 2 9.02 5.52 -39.00
CA ALA A 2 9.17 6.67 -38.07
C ALA A 2 10.62 7.21 -37.95
N VAL A 3 11.62 6.33 -37.81
CA VAL A 3 13.04 6.75 -37.72
C VAL A 3 13.52 7.45 -38.99
N HIS A 4 13.06 7.01 -40.17
CA HIS A 4 13.42 7.62 -41.45
C HIS A 4 12.76 9.01 -41.63
N ALA A 5 11.52 9.16 -41.19
CA ALA A 5 10.82 10.45 -41.18
C ALA A 5 11.49 11.46 -40.22
N VAL A 6 11.93 11.00 -39.05
CA VAL A 6 12.66 11.82 -38.07
C VAL A 6 14.03 12.23 -38.61
N HIS A 7 14.78 11.30 -39.22
CA HIS A 7 16.09 11.59 -39.80
C HIS A 7 16.00 12.60 -40.96
N THR A 8 15.01 12.42 -41.84
CA THR A 8 14.75 13.34 -42.96
C THR A 8 14.34 14.72 -42.46
N SER A 9 13.52 14.79 -41.41
CA SER A 9 13.13 16.04 -40.77
C SER A 9 14.34 16.73 -40.14
N HIS A 10 15.14 16.01 -39.36
CA HIS A 10 16.35 16.52 -38.72
C HIS A 10 17.37 17.11 -39.72
N ILE A 11 17.60 16.43 -40.85
CA ILE A 11 18.49 16.94 -41.92
C ILE A 11 17.94 18.23 -42.52
N ARG A 12 16.63 18.30 -42.79
CA ARG A 12 15.99 19.50 -43.34
C ARG A 12 16.08 20.67 -42.37
N LEU A 13 15.76 20.45 -41.10
CA LEU A 13 15.87 21.47 -40.06
C LEU A 13 17.31 21.99 -39.93
N ARG A 14 18.32 21.11 -39.93
CA ARG A 14 19.73 21.53 -39.87
C ARG A 14 20.14 22.42 -41.04
N LYS A 15 19.77 22.04 -42.27
CA LYS A 15 20.15 22.80 -43.49
C LYS A 15 19.53 24.19 -43.51
N VAL A 16 18.24 24.28 -43.18
CA VAL A 16 17.50 25.54 -43.22
C VAL A 16 17.92 26.45 -42.06
N THR A 17 18.16 25.93 -40.86
CA THR A 17 18.74 26.72 -39.76
C THR A 17 20.13 27.26 -40.10
N GLY A 18 20.99 26.44 -40.70
CA GLY A 18 22.31 26.88 -41.17
C GLY A 18 22.24 28.02 -42.19
N PHE A 19 21.29 27.93 -43.13
CA PHE A 19 21.04 29.00 -44.11
C PHE A 19 20.71 30.34 -43.42
N PHE A 20 19.74 30.36 -42.49
CA PHE A 20 19.34 31.60 -41.81
C PHE A 20 20.42 32.18 -40.89
N VAL A 21 21.26 31.33 -40.28
CA VAL A 21 22.41 31.77 -39.49
C VAL A 21 23.47 32.44 -40.38
N VAL A 22 23.80 31.82 -41.52
CA VAL A 22 24.75 32.41 -42.49
C VAL A 22 24.20 33.71 -43.06
N GLU A 23 22.92 33.73 -43.43
CA GLU A 23 22.26 34.92 -43.98
C GLU A 23 22.26 36.09 -43.00
N SER A 24 22.03 35.83 -41.70
CA SER A 24 22.13 36.84 -40.65
C SER A 24 23.53 37.45 -40.53
N ILE A 25 24.58 36.63 -40.71
CA ILE A 25 25.97 37.09 -40.70
C ILE A 25 26.27 37.91 -41.97
N VAL A 26 25.85 37.43 -43.14
CA VAL A 26 26.05 38.12 -44.43
C VAL A 26 25.31 39.46 -44.45
N GLY A 27 24.06 39.51 -44.01
CA GLY A 27 23.27 40.74 -43.95
C GLY A 27 23.83 41.79 -42.97
N ARG A 28 24.57 41.35 -41.94
CA ARG A 28 25.34 42.28 -41.07
C ARG A 28 26.58 42.85 -41.74
N LEU A 29 27.20 42.09 -42.65
CA LEU A 29 28.43 42.48 -43.34
C LEU A 29 28.14 43.30 -44.61
N ILE A 30 27.04 43.02 -45.30
CA ILE A 30 26.66 43.63 -46.58
C ILE A 30 25.15 43.96 -46.56
N PRO A 31 24.74 45.15 -46.08
CA PRO A 31 23.33 45.49 -45.88
C PRO A 31 22.53 45.76 -47.17
N GLU A 32 23.20 45.90 -48.32
CA GLU A 32 22.56 46.22 -49.61
C GLU A 32 22.10 44.99 -50.41
N LEU A 33 22.46 43.77 -49.97
CA LEU A 33 22.26 42.55 -50.77
C LEU A 33 20.82 42.02 -50.73
N THR A 34 20.06 42.29 -49.66
CA THR A 34 18.72 41.70 -49.45
C THR A 34 17.86 42.61 -48.59
N THR A 35 16.57 42.78 -48.93
CA THR A 35 15.64 43.58 -48.13
C THR A 35 15.19 42.81 -46.88
N GLN A 36 15.19 43.47 -45.73
CA GLN A 36 14.80 42.86 -44.44
C GLN A 36 13.38 42.26 -44.46
N GLU A 37 12.49 42.78 -45.30
CA GLU A 37 11.13 42.27 -45.47
C GLU A 37 11.08 40.91 -46.18
N GLN A 38 11.94 40.68 -47.19
CA GLN A 38 12.02 39.41 -47.90
C GLN A 38 12.54 38.29 -46.98
N VAL A 39 13.57 38.57 -46.18
CA VAL A 39 14.13 37.62 -45.22
C VAL A 39 13.10 37.24 -44.15
N LYS A 40 12.30 38.20 -43.69
CA LYS A 40 11.22 37.97 -42.73
C LYS A 40 10.11 37.07 -43.29
N LEU A 41 9.68 37.33 -44.53
CA LEU A 41 8.67 36.49 -45.20
C LEU A 41 9.16 35.05 -45.40
N LEU A 42 10.43 34.87 -45.78
CA LEU A 42 11.06 33.56 -45.92
C LEU A 42 11.14 32.83 -44.58
N TRP A 43 11.48 33.54 -43.50
CA TRP A 43 11.47 32.98 -42.15
C TRP A 43 10.08 32.54 -41.71
N ASP A 44 9.05 33.35 -41.92
CA ASP A 44 7.68 33.01 -41.51
C ASP A 44 7.18 31.74 -42.22
N GLY A 45 7.46 31.61 -43.53
CA GLY A 45 7.17 30.40 -44.30
C GLY A 45 7.98 29.17 -43.83
N ALA A 46 9.27 29.34 -43.56
CA ALA A 46 10.13 28.27 -43.06
C ALA A 46 9.71 27.81 -41.65
N SER A 47 9.40 28.75 -40.75
CA SER A 47 8.93 28.48 -39.39
C SER A 47 7.59 27.73 -39.39
N ALA A 48 6.66 28.08 -40.28
CA ALA A 48 5.41 27.34 -40.43
C ALA A 48 5.64 25.90 -40.93
N SER A 49 6.52 25.71 -41.92
CA SER A 49 6.89 24.39 -42.43
C SER A 49 7.59 23.54 -41.36
N PHE A 50 8.50 24.13 -40.59
CA PHE A 50 9.18 23.48 -39.47
C PHE A 50 8.21 23.06 -38.39
N LYS A 51 7.29 23.96 -38.00
CA LYS A 51 6.25 23.65 -37.02
C LYS A 51 5.43 22.43 -37.46
N ALA A 52 4.95 22.42 -38.70
CA ALA A 52 4.18 21.30 -39.23
C ALA A 52 4.99 19.99 -39.23
N SER A 53 6.23 20.03 -39.72
CA SER A 53 7.10 18.84 -39.75
C SER A 53 7.43 18.32 -38.34
N LEU A 54 7.62 19.22 -37.37
CA LEU A 54 7.94 18.87 -36.00
C LEU A 54 6.73 18.24 -35.30
N VAL A 55 5.53 18.80 -35.48
CA VAL A 55 4.29 18.22 -34.95
C VAL A 55 4.09 16.81 -35.50
N THR A 56 4.18 16.62 -36.83
CA THR A 56 4.06 15.29 -37.44
C THR A 56 5.12 14.31 -36.94
N ALA A 57 6.37 14.75 -36.78
CA ALA A 57 7.45 13.92 -36.28
C ALA A 57 7.21 13.50 -34.83
N LEU A 58 6.87 14.46 -33.95
CA LEU A 58 6.50 14.19 -32.57
C LEU A 58 5.31 13.24 -32.50
N GLU A 59 4.32 13.41 -33.38
CA GLU A 59 3.11 12.60 -33.45
C GLU A 59 3.35 11.13 -33.86
N ALA A 60 4.42 10.86 -34.60
CA ALA A 60 4.79 9.52 -35.06
C ALA A 60 5.75 8.78 -34.11
N LEU A 61 6.37 9.48 -33.13
CA LEU A 61 7.40 8.90 -32.27
C LEU A 61 6.81 7.96 -31.21
N GLN A 62 7.38 6.76 -31.09
CA GLN A 62 7.07 5.78 -30.04
C GLN A 62 8.22 5.58 -29.04
N SER A 63 9.34 6.29 -29.23
CA SER A 63 10.57 6.11 -28.44
C SER A 63 10.92 7.39 -27.69
N ALA A 64 10.97 7.29 -26.35
CA ALA A 64 11.29 8.41 -25.47
C ALA A 64 12.72 8.97 -25.70
N PRO A 65 13.78 8.15 -25.85
CA PRO A 65 15.13 8.66 -26.12
C PRO A 65 15.25 9.52 -27.38
N ILE A 66 14.55 9.16 -28.47
CA ILE A 66 14.59 9.92 -29.72
C ILE A 66 13.94 11.30 -29.53
N MET A 67 12.92 11.38 -28.68
CA MET A 67 12.22 12.63 -28.39
C MET A 67 13.09 13.60 -27.56
N VAL A 68 13.98 13.09 -26.70
CA VAL A 68 14.99 13.90 -26.00
C VAL A 68 15.95 14.54 -27.00
N LEU A 69 16.52 13.74 -27.91
CA LEU A 69 17.43 14.23 -28.94
C LEU A 69 16.77 15.30 -29.84
N LEU A 70 15.52 15.07 -30.22
CA LEU A 70 14.75 16.04 -31.01
C LEU A 70 14.50 17.34 -30.22
N LYS A 71 14.16 17.25 -28.94
CA LYS A 71 14.01 18.41 -28.04
C LYS A 71 15.30 19.21 -27.96
N ASP A 72 16.43 18.57 -27.62
CA ASP A 72 17.71 19.27 -27.46
C ASP A 72 18.16 19.93 -28.76
N PHE A 73 17.97 19.26 -29.90
CA PHE A 73 18.26 19.83 -31.20
C PHE A 73 17.39 21.06 -31.52
N VAL A 74 16.07 21.00 -31.27
CA VAL A 74 15.17 22.14 -31.51
C VAL A 74 15.49 23.30 -30.58
N LEU A 75 15.78 23.06 -29.30
CA LEU A 75 16.19 24.11 -28.36
C LEU A 75 17.52 24.75 -28.77
N LEU A 76 18.49 23.96 -29.22
CA LEU A 76 19.76 24.48 -29.76
C LEU A 76 19.54 25.36 -30.98
N MET A 77 18.67 24.94 -31.91
CA MET A 77 18.31 25.76 -33.08
C MET A 77 17.61 27.05 -32.66
N CYS A 78 16.70 27.00 -31.69
CA CYS A 78 16.03 28.20 -31.18
C CYS A 78 17.04 29.18 -30.56
N GLY A 79 18.02 28.67 -29.80
CA GLY A 79 19.12 29.50 -29.27
C GLY A 79 19.97 30.15 -30.37
N ALA A 80 20.37 29.38 -31.39
CA ALA A 80 21.17 29.89 -32.51
C ALA A 80 20.41 30.96 -33.32
N LEU A 81 19.14 30.71 -33.64
CA LEU A 81 18.30 31.65 -34.40
C LEU A 81 17.89 32.87 -33.57
N GLY A 82 17.69 32.70 -32.27
CA GLY A 82 17.45 33.80 -31.32
C GLY A 82 18.62 34.77 -31.26
N SER A 83 19.87 34.27 -31.30
CA SER A 83 21.06 35.13 -31.39
C SER A 83 21.10 35.97 -32.68
N CYS A 84 20.42 35.50 -33.72
CA CYS A 84 20.24 36.18 -35.01
C CYS A 84 18.98 37.07 -35.06
N LYS A 85 18.28 37.28 -33.94
CA LYS A 85 17.05 38.08 -33.81
C LYS A 85 15.80 37.51 -34.53
N TYR A 86 15.79 36.22 -34.88
CA TYR A 86 14.59 35.57 -35.40
C TYR A 86 13.63 35.14 -34.27
N SER A 87 12.33 35.18 -34.52
CA SER A 87 11.31 34.75 -33.55
C SER A 87 11.15 33.23 -33.57
N THR A 88 11.48 32.56 -32.45
CA THR A 88 11.47 31.10 -32.31
C THR A 88 10.33 30.57 -31.44
N LYS A 89 9.47 31.45 -30.90
CA LYS A 89 8.40 31.11 -29.96
C LYS A 89 7.48 29.98 -30.44
N ALA A 90 7.13 29.99 -31.73
CA ALA A 90 6.25 28.97 -32.30
C ALA A 90 6.83 27.54 -32.24
N LEU A 91 8.16 27.40 -32.29
CA LEU A 91 8.85 26.11 -32.17
C LEU A 91 9.00 25.70 -30.70
N GLU A 92 9.34 26.65 -29.83
CA GLU A 92 9.40 26.45 -28.38
C GLU A 92 8.04 25.99 -27.81
N ASP A 93 6.94 26.58 -28.28
CA ASP A 93 5.58 26.19 -27.89
C ASP A 93 5.25 24.75 -28.29
N VAL A 94 5.69 24.29 -29.47
CA VAL A 94 5.48 22.90 -29.91
C VAL A 94 6.28 21.92 -29.04
N VAL A 95 7.55 22.23 -28.77
CA VAL A 95 8.39 21.37 -27.92
C VAL A 95 7.83 21.33 -26.49
N SER A 96 7.41 22.48 -25.96
CA SER A 96 6.74 22.58 -24.66
C SER A 96 5.40 21.82 -24.64
N GLY A 97 4.63 21.86 -25.73
CA GLY A 97 3.41 21.07 -25.88
C GLY A 97 3.66 19.56 -25.90
N SER A 98 4.85 19.12 -26.29
CA SER A 98 5.19 17.70 -26.42
C SER A 98 5.49 17.00 -25.08
N ARG A 99 5.57 17.74 -23.96
CA ARG A 99 5.91 17.19 -22.64
C ARG A 99 5.01 16.07 -22.16
N THR A 100 3.70 16.20 -22.36
CA THR A 100 2.72 15.19 -21.94
C THR A 100 2.97 13.86 -22.65
N ARG A 101 3.16 13.92 -23.97
CA ARG A 101 3.44 12.75 -24.79
C ARG A 101 4.73 12.04 -24.38
N TYR A 102 5.81 12.77 -24.10
CA TYR A 102 7.06 12.17 -23.62
C TYR A 102 6.81 11.36 -22.33
N HIS A 103 6.13 11.96 -21.36
CA HIS A 103 5.87 11.31 -20.08
C HIS A 103 4.88 10.16 -20.19
N ASP A 104 3.94 10.17 -21.15
CA ASP A 104 3.07 9.03 -21.42
C ASP A 104 3.86 7.84 -22.02
N LEU A 105 4.81 8.10 -22.93
CA LEU A 105 5.72 7.07 -23.45
C LEU A 105 6.64 6.52 -22.34
N LEU A 106 7.22 7.42 -21.54
CA LEU A 106 8.08 7.05 -20.42
C LEU A 106 7.33 6.22 -19.38
N LEU A 107 6.08 6.61 -19.07
CA LEU A 107 5.21 5.88 -18.15
C LEU A 107 4.87 4.50 -18.69
N SER A 108 4.50 4.38 -19.97
CA SER A 108 4.22 3.08 -20.61
C SER A 108 5.41 2.12 -20.52
N ALA A 109 6.62 2.61 -20.85
CA ALA A 109 7.85 1.81 -20.75
C ALA A 109 8.17 1.42 -19.29
N ALA A 110 7.98 2.34 -18.34
CA ALA A 110 8.19 2.08 -16.93
C ALA A 110 7.20 1.04 -16.39
N THR A 111 5.90 1.15 -16.72
CA THR A 111 4.87 0.19 -16.30
C THR A 111 5.21 -1.24 -16.74
N LEU A 112 5.70 -1.44 -17.96
CA LEU A 112 6.11 -2.77 -18.43
C LEU A 112 7.26 -3.36 -17.62
N LYS A 113 8.31 -2.55 -17.37
CA LYS A 113 9.47 -2.98 -16.57
C LYS A 113 9.09 -3.27 -15.11
N LEU A 114 8.29 -2.40 -14.51
CA LEU A 114 7.82 -2.52 -13.13
C LEU A 114 6.97 -3.79 -12.96
N THR A 115 5.99 -3.99 -13.85
CA THR A 115 5.11 -5.16 -13.80
C THR A 115 5.91 -6.45 -13.94
N ALA A 116 6.86 -6.52 -14.88
CA ALA A 116 7.74 -7.67 -15.02
C ALA A 116 8.56 -7.95 -13.75
N THR A 117 9.05 -6.91 -13.08
CA THR A 117 9.81 -7.02 -11.83
C THR A 117 8.95 -7.58 -10.70
N VAL A 118 7.74 -7.05 -10.53
CA VAL A 118 6.79 -7.47 -9.47
C VAL A 118 6.28 -8.90 -9.70
N VAL A 119 6.04 -9.29 -10.96
CA VAL A 119 5.58 -10.63 -11.31
C VAL A 119 6.67 -11.67 -11.10
N LYS A 120 7.93 -11.35 -11.41
CA LYS A 120 9.08 -12.24 -11.24
C LYS A 120 9.39 -12.55 -9.76
N ASP A 121 9.03 -11.66 -8.85
CA ASP A 121 9.31 -11.83 -7.42
C ASP A 121 8.47 -12.96 -6.80
N ASP A 122 9.15 -13.91 -6.17
CA ASP A 122 8.54 -15.06 -5.51
C ASP A 122 7.99 -14.73 -4.10
N LEU A 123 8.40 -13.60 -3.53
CA LEU A 123 8.07 -13.12 -2.19
C LEU A 123 8.50 -14.05 -1.03
N GLN A 124 9.13 -15.19 -1.30
CA GLN A 124 9.57 -16.16 -0.31
C GLN A 124 10.95 -15.79 0.23
N ASP A 125 11.86 -15.38 -0.65
CA ASP A 125 13.24 -15.10 -0.27
C ASP A 125 13.36 -13.73 0.42
N ALA A 126 13.89 -13.75 1.65
CA ALA A 126 14.31 -12.51 2.32
C ALA A 126 15.68 -12.09 1.78
N VAL A 127 15.84 -10.81 1.47
CA VAL A 127 17.10 -10.29 0.94
C VAL A 127 18.16 -10.36 2.04
N GLN A 128 19.16 -11.23 1.85
CA GLN A 128 20.31 -11.31 2.74
C GLN A 128 21.34 -10.26 2.34
N LEU A 129 21.53 -9.27 3.21
CA LEU A 129 22.56 -8.25 3.07
C LEU A 129 23.83 -8.78 3.73
N LYS A 130 24.76 -9.27 2.90
CA LYS A 130 26.00 -9.91 3.35
C LYS A 130 27.19 -8.95 3.39
N ALA A 131 27.13 -7.86 2.62
CA ALA A 131 28.20 -6.89 2.49
C ALA A 131 27.75 -5.47 2.87
N ASP A 132 28.65 -4.70 3.49
CA ASP A 132 28.39 -3.31 3.87
C ASP A 132 28.03 -2.40 2.68
N ALA A 133 28.52 -2.73 1.48
CA ALA A 133 28.17 -2.02 0.25
C ALA A 133 26.66 -2.13 -0.06
N GLN A 134 26.07 -3.32 0.14
CA GLN A 134 24.64 -3.54 -0.09
C GLN A 134 23.79 -2.80 0.95
N ILE A 135 24.26 -2.77 2.20
CA ILE A 135 23.61 -2.01 3.29
C ILE A 135 23.61 -0.52 2.96
N ARG A 136 24.74 0.02 2.48
CA ARG A 136 24.85 1.43 2.06
C ARG A 136 23.92 1.75 0.90
N GLU A 137 23.82 0.87 -0.09
CA GLU A 137 22.91 1.05 -1.24
C GLU A 137 21.45 1.10 -0.79
N VAL A 138 21.02 0.13 0.04
CA VAL A 138 19.67 0.07 0.60
C VAL A 138 19.35 1.30 1.45
N THR A 139 20.31 1.72 2.29
CA THR A 139 20.17 2.91 3.12
C THR A 139 20.09 4.18 2.27
N ALA A 140 20.86 4.25 1.18
CA ALA A 140 20.78 5.37 0.23
C ALA A 140 19.45 5.43 -0.51
N LEU A 141 18.72 4.31 -0.63
CA LEU A 141 17.34 4.28 -1.13
C LEU A 141 16.31 4.67 -0.05
N GLY A 142 16.72 4.85 1.21
CA GLY A 142 15.85 5.16 2.34
C GLY A 142 15.04 3.96 2.85
N LEU A 143 15.49 2.75 2.53
CA LEU A 143 14.78 1.54 2.91
C LEU A 143 15.19 1.09 4.33
N PRO A 144 14.22 0.72 5.18
CA PRO A 144 14.51 0.29 6.54
C PRO A 144 15.17 -1.10 6.55
N LEU A 145 16.23 -1.26 7.34
CA LEU A 145 16.96 -2.53 7.49
C LEU A 145 16.24 -3.55 8.38
N VAL A 146 15.35 -3.08 9.25
CA VAL A 146 14.67 -3.87 10.28
C VAL A 146 13.23 -3.37 10.43
N LEU A 147 12.30 -4.27 10.77
CA LEU A 147 10.91 -3.92 11.10
C LEU A 147 10.82 -3.11 12.40
N GLU A 148 9.78 -2.28 12.48
CA GLU A 148 9.49 -1.46 13.65
C GLU A 148 9.35 -2.32 14.93
N GLY A 149 10.14 -2.00 15.96
CA GLY A 149 10.11 -2.68 17.27
C GLY A 149 11.07 -3.85 17.45
N VAL A 150 11.87 -4.22 16.43
CA VAL A 150 12.93 -5.23 16.59
C VAL A 150 14.25 -4.54 16.96
N GLN A 151 14.80 -4.87 18.13
CA GLN A 151 16.12 -4.40 18.56
C GLN A 151 17.20 -5.10 17.72
N GLY A 152 17.77 -4.41 16.73
CA GLY A 152 18.78 -5.01 15.85
C GLY A 152 19.39 -4.10 14.78
N ALA A 153 19.10 -2.80 14.78
CA ALA A 153 19.61 -1.86 13.77
C ALA A 153 21.15 -1.75 13.72
N ASN A 154 21.85 -2.20 14.77
CA ASN A 154 23.31 -2.19 14.90
C ASN A 154 23.96 -3.59 14.75
N ALA A 155 23.24 -4.60 14.25
CA ALA A 155 23.84 -5.91 14.03
C ALA A 155 24.80 -5.93 12.83
N ALA A 156 25.98 -6.53 13.02
CA ALA A 156 26.93 -6.77 11.94
C ALA A 156 26.33 -7.75 10.89
N PRO A 157 26.68 -7.63 9.60
CA PRO A 157 26.19 -8.54 8.57
C PRO A 157 26.52 -10.01 8.90
N PRO A 158 25.67 -10.98 8.52
CA PRO A 158 24.56 -10.86 7.58
C PRO A 158 23.24 -10.37 8.22
N LEU A 159 22.59 -9.40 7.56
CA LEU A 159 21.28 -8.90 7.94
C LEU A 159 20.21 -9.44 6.98
N THR A 160 19.04 -9.79 7.53
CA THR A 160 17.88 -10.18 6.75
C THR A 160 16.94 -9.00 6.62
N ALA A 161 16.81 -8.45 5.41
CA ALA A 161 15.96 -7.29 5.17
C ALA A 161 14.46 -7.67 5.30
N PRO A 162 13.61 -6.72 5.72
CA PRO A 162 12.17 -6.95 5.88
C PRO A 162 11.41 -7.02 4.55
N PHE A 163 12.03 -6.59 3.46
CA PHE A 163 11.46 -6.55 2.13
C PHE A 163 12.03 -7.62 1.21
N SER A 164 11.37 -7.88 0.08
CA SER A 164 11.87 -8.72 -1.01
C SER A 164 12.71 -7.90 -2.01
N SER A 165 13.38 -8.61 -2.93
CA SER A 165 14.21 -7.99 -3.99
C SER A 165 13.44 -7.02 -4.91
N CYS A 166 12.11 -7.12 -4.94
CA CYS A 166 11.24 -6.20 -5.66
C CYS A 166 11.37 -4.76 -5.16
N VAL A 167 11.45 -4.52 -3.84
CA VAL A 167 11.41 -3.15 -3.30
C VAL A 167 12.62 -2.30 -3.74
N PRO A 168 13.88 -2.73 -3.58
CA PRO A 168 15.03 -1.99 -4.13
C PRO A 168 14.94 -1.80 -5.65
N SER A 169 14.47 -2.81 -6.37
CA SER A 169 14.31 -2.76 -7.82
C SER A 169 13.26 -1.72 -8.26
N LEU A 170 12.14 -1.61 -7.54
CA LEU A 170 11.12 -0.59 -7.75
C LEU A 170 11.69 0.80 -7.48
N MET A 171 12.44 0.98 -6.38
CA MET A 171 13.07 2.26 -6.03
C MET A 171 14.05 2.73 -7.11
N HIS A 172 14.90 1.83 -7.61
CA HIS A 172 15.81 2.14 -8.72
C HIS A 172 15.06 2.51 -10.01
N GLN A 173 13.96 1.82 -10.32
CA GLN A 173 13.14 2.17 -11.49
C GLN A 173 12.43 3.52 -11.34
N ILE A 174 11.98 3.87 -10.14
CA ILE A 174 11.43 5.21 -9.86
C ILE A 174 12.51 6.27 -10.01
N ARG A 175 13.73 6.03 -9.49
CA ARG A 175 14.86 6.96 -9.64
C ARG A 175 15.25 7.16 -11.10
N SER A 176 15.38 6.08 -11.88
CA SER A 176 15.64 6.16 -13.31
C SER A 176 14.54 6.92 -14.06
N TYR A 177 13.26 6.73 -13.71
CA TYR A 177 12.16 7.51 -14.29
C TYR A 177 12.29 9.02 -13.97
N VAL A 178 12.69 9.36 -12.74
CA VAL A 178 12.92 10.75 -12.34
C VAL A 178 14.09 11.36 -13.10
N GLU A 179 15.20 10.64 -13.26
CA GLU A 179 16.37 11.08 -14.03
C GLU A 179 16.00 11.37 -15.49
N ASP A 180 15.26 10.47 -16.13
CA ASP A 180 14.78 10.63 -17.50
C ASP A 180 13.81 11.82 -17.62
N SER A 181 12.88 11.96 -16.66
CA SER A 181 11.94 13.10 -16.59
C SER A 181 12.67 14.42 -16.43
N VAL A 182 13.65 14.49 -15.53
CA VAL A 182 14.49 15.67 -15.30
C VAL A 182 15.27 16.01 -16.56
N SER A 183 15.96 15.04 -17.17
CA SER A 183 16.75 15.22 -18.41
C SER A 183 15.91 15.82 -19.54
N TYR A 184 14.69 15.31 -19.73
CA TYR A 184 13.79 15.82 -20.75
C TYR A 184 13.22 17.20 -20.41
N LEU A 185 12.80 17.44 -19.17
CA LEU A 185 12.19 18.71 -18.76
C LEU A 185 13.17 19.87 -18.63
N ARG A 186 14.48 19.58 -18.49
CA ARG A 186 15.53 20.61 -18.52
C ARG A 186 15.48 21.40 -19.84
N GLY A 187 15.54 22.72 -19.71
CA GLY A 187 15.42 23.67 -20.82
C GLY A 187 13.98 23.98 -21.24
N LEU A 188 12.98 23.25 -20.75
CA LEU A 188 11.55 23.52 -21.02
C LEU A 188 10.82 24.21 -19.87
N TYR A 189 11.34 24.10 -18.67
CA TYR A 189 10.82 24.77 -17.47
C TYR A 189 11.88 25.68 -16.87
N SER A 190 11.40 26.74 -16.22
CA SER A 190 12.25 27.59 -15.40
C SER A 190 12.81 26.78 -14.21
N PRO A 191 13.98 27.14 -13.65
CA PRO A 191 14.61 26.39 -12.57
C PRO A 191 13.72 26.19 -11.33
N TRP A 192 12.81 27.13 -11.06
CA TRP A 192 11.85 27.03 -9.95
C TRP A 192 10.59 26.21 -10.26
N GLU A 193 10.24 26.02 -11.54
CA GLU A 193 9.07 25.24 -11.98
C GLU A 193 9.41 23.77 -12.22
N LEU A 194 10.66 23.49 -12.57
CA LEU A 194 11.16 22.15 -12.88
C LEU A 194 10.88 21.14 -11.74
N PRO A 195 11.19 21.43 -10.46
CA PRO A 195 10.88 20.49 -9.38
C PRO A 195 9.39 20.13 -9.35
N THR A 196 8.49 21.12 -9.36
CA THR A 196 7.05 20.89 -9.32
C THR A 196 6.55 20.00 -10.46
N ALA A 197 7.06 20.19 -11.68
CA ALA A 197 6.73 19.34 -12.81
C ALA A 197 7.23 17.91 -12.64
N VAL A 198 8.47 17.71 -12.18
CA VAL A 198 9.06 16.38 -11.94
C VAL A 198 8.29 15.63 -10.85
N PHE A 199 7.96 16.30 -9.74
CA PHE A 199 7.12 15.74 -8.68
C PHE A 199 5.75 15.29 -9.22
N TYR A 200 5.10 16.09 -10.08
CA TYR A 200 3.84 15.73 -10.69
C TYR A 200 3.93 14.43 -11.51
N TYR A 201 4.91 14.31 -12.41
CA TYR A 201 5.05 13.13 -13.25
C TYR A 201 5.49 11.89 -12.46
N ARG A 202 6.41 12.04 -11.50
CA ARG A 202 6.81 10.97 -10.58
C ARG A 202 5.63 10.46 -9.76
N ASN A 203 4.84 11.37 -9.17
CA ASN A 203 3.68 10.99 -8.37
C ASN A 203 2.62 10.28 -9.23
N ARG A 204 2.39 10.75 -10.47
CA ARG A 204 1.54 10.05 -11.45
C ARG A 204 2.07 8.65 -11.76
N MET A 205 3.38 8.47 -11.91
CA MET A 205 4.01 7.18 -12.15
C MET A 205 3.83 6.22 -10.98
N ILE A 206 4.06 6.69 -9.75
CA ILE A 206 3.88 5.86 -8.54
C ILE A 206 2.41 5.47 -8.38
N SER A 207 1.49 6.45 -8.40
CA SER A 207 0.06 6.21 -8.17
C SER A 207 -0.61 5.38 -9.27
N LYS A 208 -0.07 5.35 -10.49
CA LYS A 208 -0.60 4.52 -11.57
C LYS A 208 0.16 3.20 -11.70
N ALA A 209 1.44 3.25 -12.05
CA ALA A 209 2.19 2.04 -12.41
C ALA A 209 2.56 1.18 -11.19
N VAL A 210 3.10 1.79 -10.13
CA VAL A 210 3.57 1.04 -8.95
C VAL A 210 2.36 0.49 -8.17
N VAL A 211 1.36 1.32 -7.92
CA VAL A 211 0.13 0.91 -7.21
C VAL A 211 -0.60 -0.21 -7.95
N GLU A 212 -0.85 -0.08 -9.26
CA GLU A 212 -1.54 -1.13 -10.03
C GLU A 212 -0.76 -2.46 -10.02
N ALA A 213 0.57 -2.41 -10.17
CA ALA A 213 1.40 -3.62 -10.16
C ALA A 213 1.39 -4.32 -8.78
N LEU A 214 1.51 -3.56 -7.69
CA LEU A 214 1.46 -4.10 -6.33
C LEU A 214 0.07 -4.70 -6.02
N GLN A 215 -1.01 -4.00 -6.38
CA GLN A 215 -2.38 -4.51 -6.20
C GLN A 215 -2.62 -5.80 -6.99
N ALA A 216 -2.20 -5.86 -8.26
CA ALA A 216 -2.32 -7.06 -9.07
C ALA A 216 -1.59 -8.26 -8.45
N LYS A 217 -0.40 -8.03 -7.89
CA LYS A 217 0.37 -9.07 -7.18
C LYS A 217 -0.32 -9.52 -5.89
N ILE A 218 -0.86 -8.59 -5.09
CA ILE A 218 -1.64 -8.93 -3.89
C ILE A 218 -2.85 -9.78 -4.26
N SER A 219 -3.60 -9.39 -5.30
CA SER A 219 -4.75 -10.17 -5.78
C SER A 219 -4.34 -11.57 -6.26
N SER A 220 -3.21 -11.68 -6.95
CA SER A 220 -2.65 -12.97 -7.40
C SER A 220 -2.32 -13.89 -6.23
N GLU A 221 -1.58 -13.41 -5.24
CA GLU A 221 -1.22 -14.21 -4.04
C GLU A 221 -2.45 -14.55 -3.19
N ALA A 222 -3.41 -13.63 -3.12
CA ALA A 222 -4.66 -13.84 -2.40
C ALA A 222 -5.51 -14.94 -3.05
N ASN A 223 -5.58 -14.98 -4.38
CA ASN A 223 -6.27 -16.03 -5.13
C ASN A 223 -5.52 -17.37 -5.03
N GLY A 224 -4.19 -17.35 -4.95
CA GLY A 224 -3.34 -18.52 -4.71
C GLY A 224 -3.38 -19.07 -3.29
N GLN A 225 -4.17 -18.48 -2.38
CA GLN A 225 -4.26 -18.87 -0.96
C GLN A 225 -2.90 -18.91 -0.25
N ARG A 226 -2.02 -17.93 -0.52
CA ARG A 226 -0.69 -17.83 0.11
C ARG A 226 -0.62 -16.66 1.11
N PRO A 227 -0.92 -16.87 2.41
CA PRO A 227 -0.81 -15.83 3.42
C PRO A 227 0.60 -15.24 3.51
N SER A 228 1.63 -16.07 3.35
CA SER A 228 3.05 -15.66 3.42
C SER A 228 3.42 -14.61 2.39
N GLY A 229 2.98 -14.78 1.14
CA GLY A 229 3.17 -13.81 0.06
C GLY A 229 2.45 -12.50 0.35
N CYS A 230 1.20 -12.55 0.83
CA CYS A 230 0.46 -11.36 1.23
C CYS A 230 1.14 -10.62 2.40
N MET A 231 1.67 -11.35 3.40
CA MET A 231 2.43 -10.77 4.51
C MET A 231 3.68 -10.04 4.01
N ARG A 232 4.42 -10.64 3.07
CA ARG A 232 5.57 -9.98 2.46
C ARG A 232 5.18 -8.73 1.68
N MET A 233 4.04 -8.74 0.99
CA MET A 233 3.53 -7.55 0.31
C MET A 233 3.21 -6.42 1.29
N VAL A 234 2.65 -6.72 2.48
CA VAL A 234 2.44 -5.70 3.53
C VAL A 234 3.78 -5.06 3.93
N ALA A 235 4.82 -5.87 4.20
CA ALA A 235 6.14 -5.33 4.53
C ALA A 235 6.77 -4.55 3.38
N ASN A 236 6.65 -5.02 2.14
CA ASN A 236 7.18 -4.33 0.97
C ASN A 236 6.56 -2.93 0.83
N VAL A 237 5.24 -2.83 0.94
CA VAL A 237 4.51 -1.55 0.86
C VAL A 237 4.87 -0.65 2.04
N TRP A 238 4.98 -1.20 3.26
CA TRP A 238 5.44 -0.45 4.42
C TRP A 238 6.85 0.12 4.22
N CYS A 239 7.80 -0.66 3.68
CA CYS A 239 9.15 -0.19 3.39
C CYS A 239 9.17 0.91 2.33
N LEU A 240 8.34 0.79 1.29
CA LEU A 240 8.17 1.85 0.29
C LEU A 240 7.63 3.15 0.91
N LEU A 241 6.67 3.05 1.84
CA LEU A 241 6.12 4.20 2.56
C LEU A 241 7.19 4.90 3.42
N GLN A 242 8.09 4.15 4.06
CA GLN A 242 9.21 4.74 4.83
C GLN A 242 10.22 5.44 3.92
N ALA A 243 10.43 4.94 2.70
CA ALA A 243 11.39 5.50 1.75
C ALA A 243 10.92 6.77 1.03
N LEU A 244 9.65 7.18 1.16
CA LEU A 244 9.09 8.32 0.42
C LEU A 244 9.79 9.64 0.74
N ASP A 245 10.14 9.92 1.99
CA ASP A 245 10.79 11.18 2.39
C ASP A 245 12.20 11.31 1.78
N ILE A 246 12.96 10.20 1.81
CA ILE A 246 14.29 10.14 1.20
C ILE A 246 14.19 10.21 -0.33
N LEU A 247 13.14 9.64 -0.92
CA LEU A 247 12.85 9.79 -2.34
C LEU A 247 12.50 11.24 -2.72
N ASP A 248 11.75 11.95 -1.87
CA ASP A 248 11.35 13.34 -2.08
C ASP A 248 12.54 14.28 -2.03
N SER A 249 13.37 14.16 -0.98
CA SER A 249 14.60 14.92 -0.86
C SER A 249 15.58 14.64 -2.02
N TRP A 250 15.74 13.38 -2.42
CA TRP A 250 16.56 13.00 -3.56
C TRP A 250 16.01 13.55 -4.90
N THR A 251 14.69 13.48 -5.12
CA THR A 251 14.04 14.02 -6.33
C THR A 251 14.30 15.53 -6.46
N LEU A 252 14.21 16.24 -5.34
CA LEU A 252 14.46 17.67 -5.28
C LEU A 252 15.94 18.02 -5.55
N GLN A 253 16.88 17.22 -5.04
CA GLN A 253 18.30 17.35 -5.38
C GLN A 253 18.56 17.12 -6.87
N GLN A 254 17.98 16.08 -7.47
CA GLN A 254 18.13 15.81 -8.90
C GLN A 254 17.62 16.96 -9.78
N ALA A 255 16.47 17.53 -9.42
CA ALA A 255 15.94 18.70 -10.13
C ALA A 255 16.88 19.93 -10.03
N ARG A 256 17.61 20.08 -8.90
CA ARG A 256 18.48 21.22 -8.60
C ARG A 256 19.95 21.08 -9.01
N ALA A 257 20.45 19.86 -9.25
CA ALA A 257 21.88 19.53 -9.35
C ALA A 257 22.75 20.36 -10.32
N ASN A 258 22.17 21.11 -11.27
CA ASN A 258 22.92 21.99 -12.19
C ASN A 258 22.77 23.49 -11.90
N GLN A 259 22.05 23.91 -10.85
CA GLN A 259 22.01 25.32 -10.44
C GLN A 259 23.33 25.79 -9.82
N GLU A 260 24.07 24.88 -9.18
CA GLU A 260 25.34 25.20 -8.52
C GLU A 260 26.48 25.49 -9.51
N GLY A 261 26.44 24.91 -10.73
CA GLY A 261 27.39 25.20 -11.81
C GLY A 261 27.24 26.62 -12.37
N ASP A 262 26.01 27.09 -12.60
CA ASP A 262 25.75 28.44 -13.11
C ASP A 262 25.99 29.53 -12.06
N HIS A 263 25.77 29.25 -10.77
CA HIS A 263 26.02 30.24 -9.70
C HIS A 263 27.52 30.48 -9.41
N GLN A 264 28.41 29.52 -9.69
CA GLN A 264 29.86 29.71 -9.58
C GLN A 264 30.46 30.51 -10.75
N GLU A 265 29.89 30.39 -11.95
CA GLU A 265 30.28 31.25 -13.09
C GLU A 265 29.66 32.66 -12.98
N ALA A 266 28.42 32.78 -12.49
CA ALA A 266 27.78 34.09 -12.28
C ALA A 266 28.36 34.88 -11.10
N SER A 267 28.81 34.22 -10.02
CA SER A 267 29.47 34.90 -8.89
C SER A 267 30.86 35.43 -9.24
N ASN A 268 31.54 34.83 -10.21
CA ASN A 268 32.79 35.39 -10.78
C ASN A 268 32.56 36.52 -11.80
N ALA A 269 31.34 36.65 -12.36
CA ALA A 269 31.01 37.70 -13.32
C ALA A 269 30.35 38.95 -12.70
N THR A 270 29.96 38.92 -11.41
CA THR A 270 29.18 40.01 -10.78
C THR A 270 29.97 40.83 -9.76
N SER A 271 31.25 41.14 -10.06
CA SER A 271 32.03 42.11 -9.27
C SER A 271 32.05 43.52 -9.89
N ASN A 272 31.22 43.82 -10.88
CA ASN A 272 31.10 45.19 -11.36
C ASN A 272 29.76 45.48 -12.03
N THR A 273 28.83 46.07 -11.29
CA THR A 273 27.92 47.17 -11.68
C THR A 273 26.75 47.23 -10.70
N GLY A 274 26.70 48.29 -9.90
CA GLY A 274 25.54 48.61 -9.09
C GLY A 274 24.43 49.19 -9.96
N SER A 275 23.21 48.69 -9.83
CA SER A 275 22.00 49.50 -9.99
C SER A 275 20.77 48.81 -9.40
N LYS A 276 19.94 49.65 -8.78
CA LYS A 276 18.67 49.33 -8.13
C LYS A 276 17.58 49.03 -9.18
N ALA A 277 17.11 47.80 -9.22
CA ALA A 277 15.86 47.28 -9.83
C ALA A 277 15.77 45.81 -9.35
N ASP A 278 14.72 45.18 -8.82
CA ASP A 278 13.28 45.38 -8.81
C ASP A 278 12.69 44.70 -7.55
N ALA A 279 12.01 45.46 -6.68
CA ALA A 279 11.39 44.91 -5.47
C ALA A 279 10.04 44.19 -5.74
N ALA A 280 9.47 44.33 -6.95
CA ALA A 280 8.16 43.78 -7.29
C ALA A 280 8.18 42.32 -7.76
N GLY A 281 9.30 41.84 -8.36
CA GLY A 281 9.45 40.45 -8.82
C GLY A 281 9.60 39.44 -7.69
N LEU A 282 10.20 39.85 -6.57
CA LEU A 282 10.49 39.00 -5.41
C LEU A 282 9.22 38.58 -4.64
N MET A 283 8.21 39.45 -4.56
CA MET A 283 6.93 39.14 -3.90
C MET A 283 6.05 38.19 -4.74
N GLY A 284 6.04 38.35 -6.07
CA GLY A 284 5.34 37.42 -6.98
C GLY A 284 5.96 36.02 -7.02
N GLY A 285 7.29 35.92 -6.93
CA GLY A 285 8.02 34.66 -6.81
C GLY A 285 7.75 33.94 -5.49
N ALA A 286 7.72 34.67 -4.36
CA ALA A 286 7.44 34.09 -3.04
C ALA A 286 6.01 33.55 -2.91
N VAL A 287 5.01 34.23 -3.47
CA VAL A 287 3.60 33.77 -3.46
C VAL A 287 3.40 32.56 -4.38
N ARG A 288 4.05 32.53 -5.55
CA ARG A 288 4.03 31.36 -6.45
C ARG A 288 4.80 30.17 -5.87
N SER A 289 5.91 30.42 -5.18
CA SER A 289 6.69 29.39 -4.49
C SER A 289 5.91 28.76 -3.33
N ARG A 290 5.16 29.55 -2.53
CA ARG A 290 4.25 28.99 -1.50
C ARG A 290 3.11 28.19 -2.10
N LYS A 291 2.54 28.61 -3.23
CA LYS A 291 1.44 27.89 -3.90
C LYS A 291 1.93 26.60 -4.57
N ALA A 292 3.15 26.61 -5.11
CA ALA A 292 3.83 25.43 -5.65
C ALA A 292 4.23 24.45 -4.54
N ALA A 293 4.71 24.94 -3.40
CA ALA A 293 4.99 24.13 -2.21
C ALA A 293 3.71 23.50 -1.63
N ALA A 294 2.61 24.26 -1.54
CA ALA A 294 1.32 23.72 -1.08
C ALA A 294 0.72 22.67 -2.05
N ALA A 295 0.89 22.86 -3.37
CA ALA A 295 0.49 21.87 -4.37
C ALA A 295 1.41 20.62 -4.34
N GLN A 296 2.69 20.79 -4.01
CA GLN A 296 3.62 19.69 -3.76
C GLN A 296 3.23 18.89 -2.52
N ASP A 297 2.94 19.55 -1.39
CA ASP A 297 2.46 18.88 -0.16
C ASP A 297 1.17 18.08 -0.41
N THR A 298 0.24 18.65 -1.19
CA THR A 298 -1.04 17.97 -1.52
C THR A 298 -0.81 16.74 -2.39
N THR A 299 0.09 16.79 -3.37
CA THR A 299 0.34 15.65 -4.27
C THR A 299 1.23 14.58 -3.66
N ALA A 300 2.17 14.94 -2.79
CA ALA A 300 2.96 14.00 -1.99
C ALA A 300 2.06 13.26 -0.98
N SER A 301 1.15 13.99 -0.31
CA SER A 301 0.12 13.42 0.56
C SER A 301 -0.77 12.40 -0.19
N ASN A 302 -1.12 12.68 -1.44
CA ASN A 302 -1.90 11.74 -2.26
C ASN A 302 -1.16 10.43 -2.56
N VAL A 303 0.15 10.47 -2.87
CA VAL A 303 0.93 9.24 -3.12
C VAL A 303 0.98 8.38 -1.86
N GLN A 304 1.30 8.99 -0.72
CA GLN A 304 1.32 8.31 0.57
C GLN A 304 -0.04 7.68 0.89
N ALA A 305 -1.14 8.41 0.67
CA ALA A 305 -2.49 7.89 0.85
C ALA A 305 -2.76 6.69 -0.07
N THR A 306 -2.40 6.76 -1.36
CA THR A 306 -2.59 5.63 -2.29
C THR A 306 -1.77 4.39 -1.91
N LEU A 307 -0.55 4.55 -1.42
CA LEU A 307 0.25 3.40 -0.96
C LEU A 307 -0.30 2.82 0.36
N ARG A 308 -0.84 3.67 1.26
CA ARG A 308 -1.55 3.20 2.46
C ARG A 308 -2.79 2.38 2.09
N THR A 309 -3.56 2.77 1.08
CA THR A 309 -4.70 1.93 0.65
C THR A 309 -4.25 0.58 0.11
N VAL A 310 -3.10 0.51 -0.60
CA VAL A 310 -2.49 -0.77 -1.01
C VAL A 310 -2.08 -1.61 0.19
N GLN A 311 -1.49 -0.98 1.22
CA GLN A 311 -1.14 -1.66 2.47
C GLN A 311 -2.39 -2.26 3.13
N ASP A 312 -3.47 -1.48 3.27
CA ASP A 312 -4.72 -1.95 3.86
C ASP A 312 -5.34 -3.11 3.08
N VAL A 313 -5.26 -3.07 1.74
CA VAL A 313 -5.73 -4.16 0.88
C VAL A 313 -4.92 -5.44 1.14
N ALA A 314 -3.60 -5.33 1.26
CA ALA A 314 -2.73 -6.46 1.59
C ALA A 314 -3.03 -7.01 3.01
N GLU A 315 -3.19 -6.14 4.01
CA GLU A 315 -3.50 -6.52 5.39
C GLU A 315 -4.85 -7.24 5.49
N ARG A 316 -5.89 -6.71 4.83
CA ARG A 316 -7.20 -7.38 4.74
C ARG A 316 -7.11 -8.75 4.05
N ALA A 317 -6.28 -8.88 3.01
CA ALA A 317 -6.07 -10.15 2.34
C ALA A 317 -5.41 -11.19 3.28
N VAL A 318 -4.40 -10.79 4.05
CA VAL A 318 -3.76 -11.64 5.07
C VAL A 318 -4.77 -12.09 6.12
N VAL A 319 -5.49 -11.13 6.73
CA VAL A 319 -6.50 -11.43 7.76
C VAL A 319 -7.54 -12.39 7.23
N ARG A 320 -8.09 -12.13 6.04
CA ARG A 320 -9.09 -13.00 5.41
C ARG A 320 -8.56 -14.42 5.22
N LEU A 321 -7.40 -14.58 4.61
CA LEU A 321 -6.83 -15.92 4.33
C LEU A 321 -6.54 -16.70 5.60
N VAL A 322 -5.89 -16.06 6.59
CA VAL A 322 -5.56 -16.71 7.87
C VAL A 322 -6.84 -17.07 8.62
N THR A 323 -7.81 -16.16 8.67
CA THR A 323 -9.10 -16.39 9.32
C THR A 323 -9.86 -17.53 8.66
N THR A 324 -9.92 -17.59 7.33
CA THR A 324 -10.54 -18.69 6.60
C THR A 324 -9.84 -20.02 6.89
N ARG A 325 -8.50 -20.05 6.88
CA ARG A 325 -7.72 -21.26 7.21
C ARG A 325 -8.00 -21.77 8.63
N VAL A 326 -7.97 -20.86 9.60
CA VAL A 326 -8.26 -21.16 11.01
C VAL A 326 -9.70 -21.65 11.21
N ASN A 327 -10.67 -20.96 10.60
CA ASN A 327 -12.08 -21.36 10.68
C ASN A 327 -12.34 -22.72 10.02
N ASN A 328 -11.69 -23.03 8.90
CA ASN A 328 -11.82 -24.33 8.25
C ASN A 328 -11.29 -25.46 9.15
N ALA A 329 -10.10 -25.28 9.74
CA ALA A 329 -9.52 -26.24 10.69
C ALA A 329 -10.41 -26.44 11.93
N LEU A 330 -10.96 -25.35 12.47
CA LEU A 330 -11.94 -25.41 13.56
C LEU A 330 -13.19 -26.21 13.16
N MET A 331 -13.77 -25.92 12.00
CA MET A 331 -14.99 -26.57 11.53
C MET A 331 -14.81 -28.06 11.25
N GLU A 332 -13.66 -28.47 10.72
CA GLU A 332 -13.29 -29.88 10.56
C GLU A 332 -13.10 -30.55 11.93
N GLY A 333 -12.39 -29.89 12.85
CA GLY A 333 -12.22 -30.34 14.23
C GLY A 333 -13.55 -30.56 14.96
N PHE A 334 -14.48 -29.62 14.83
CA PHE A 334 -15.81 -29.70 15.45
C PHE A 334 -16.65 -30.87 14.93
N LYS A 335 -16.50 -31.24 13.66
CA LYS A 335 -17.17 -32.42 13.08
C LYS A 335 -16.59 -33.73 13.61
N ALA A 336 -15.29 -33.76 13.89
CA ALA A 336 -14.60 -34.95 14.42
C ALA A 336 -14.85 -35.16 15.93
N CYS A 337 -15.33 -34.14 16.65
CA CYS A 337 -15.58 -34.21 18.08
C CYS A 337 -16.82 -35.04 18.44
N SER A 338 -16.69 -35.90 19.46
CA SER A 338 -17.86 -36.52 20.10
C SER A 338 -18.50 -35.54 21.07
N TRP A 339 -19.68 -35.04 20.73
CA TRP A 339 -20.46 -34.13 21.57
C TRP A 339 -21.30 -34.85 22.64
N LEU A 340 -21.41 -36.19 22.55
CA LEU A 340 -22.14 -37.04 23.50
C LEU A 340 -21.24 -38.17 24.07
N PRO A 341 -20.13 -37.84 24.73
CA PRO A 341 -19.28 -38.84 25.38
C PRO A 341 -20.03 -39.56 26.51
N THR A 342 -19.80 -40.86 26.66
CA THR A 342 -20.45 -41.70 27.68
C THR A 342 -19.80 -41.59 29.07
N GLY A 343 -18.69 -40.85 29.18
CA GLY A 343 -17.95 -40.62 30.42
C GLY A 343 -16.96 -39.46 30.31
N PRO A 344 -16.16 -39.22 31.36
CA PRO A 344 -15.17 -38.15 31.36
C PRO A 344 -14.14 -38.38 30.24
N LEU A 345 -13.88 -37.33 29.48
CA LEU A 345 -12.86 -37.35 28.44
C LEU A 345 -11.46 -37.28 29.10
N PRO A 346 -10.43 -37.88 28.48
CA PRO A 346 -9.06 -37.81 29.00
C PRO A 346 -8.58 -36.38 29.20
N PRO A 347 -7.71 -36.07 30.18
CA PRO A 347 -7.20 -34.72 30.40
C PRO A 347 -6.24 -34.23 29.30
N THR A 348 -5.92 -35.05 28.30
CA THR A 348 -5.07 -34.69 27.15
C THR A 348 -5.76 -33.68 26.24
N LYS A 349 -5.05 -32.76 25.57
CA LYS A 349 -5.67 -31.81 24.63
C LYS A 349 -6.48 -32.52 23.53
N SER A 350 -7.57 -31.90 23.07
CA SER A 350 -8.31 -32.42 21.92
C SER A 350 -7.40 -32.46 20.67
N PRO A 351 -7.49 -33.51 19.82
CA PRO A 351 -6.65 -33.62 18.62
C PRO A 351 -6.73 -32.40 17.69
N TYR A 352 -7.94 -31.85 17.49
CA TYR A 352 -8.13 -30.66 16.68
C TYR A 352 -7.50 -29.40 17.29
N VAL A 353 -7.43 -29.31 18.62
CA VAL A 353 -6.78 -28.17 19.32
C VAL A 353 -5.27 -28.24 19.15
N ILE A 354 -4.69 -29.45 19.17
CA ILE A 354 -3.26 -29.63 18.92
C ILE A 354 -2.90 -29.13 17.52
N GLU A 355 -3.66 -29.58 16.51
CA GLU A 355 -3.46 -29.15 15.13
C GLU A 355 -3.70 -27.64 14.96
N LEU A 356 -4.77 -27.11 15.54
CA LEU A 356 -5.09 -25.69 15.50
C LEU A 356 -4.00 -24.83 16.15
N LEU A 357 -3.50 -25.24 17.32
CA LEU A 357 -2.41 -24.57 18.00
C LEU A 357 -1.15 -24.54 17.12
N GLN A 358 -0.82 -25.65 16.48
CA GLN A 358 0.30 -25.72 15.54
C GLN A 358 0.10 -24.74 14.38
N VAL A 359 -1.08 -24.73 13.74
CA VAL A 359 -1.39 -23.81 12.63
C VAL A 359 -1.31 -22.35 13.07
N VAL A 360 -1.87 -21.99 14.22
CA VAL A 360 -1.87 -20.63 14.76
C VAL A 360 -0.45 -20.19 15.12
N GLN A 361 0.32 -21.04 15.81
CA GLN A 361 1.71 -20.74 16.20
C GLN A 361 2.62 -20.60 14.98
N GLU A 362 2.52 -21.49 14.00
CA GLU A 362 3.29 -21.39 12.75
C GLU A 362 2.90 -20.11 11.99
N THR A 363 1.61 -19.81 11.89
CA THR A 363 1.15 -18.61 11.16
C THR A 363 1.56 -17.32 11.87
N PHE A 364 1.45 -17.25 13.20
CA PHE A 364 1.79 -16.06 13.97
C PHE A 364 3.30 -15.84 14.05
N SER A 365 4.11 -16.91 14.18
CA SER A 365 5.57 -16.77 14.09
C SER A 365 6.02 -16.28 12.73
N GLN A 366 5.44 -16.82 11.64
CA GLN A 366 5.69 -16.32 10.29
C GLN A 366 5.24 -14.86 10.11
N ALA A 367 4.10 -14.48 10.69
CA ALA A 367 3.59 -13.12 10.65
C ALA A 367 4.50 -12.16 11.43
N GLN A 368 4.96 -12.54 12.62
CA GLN A 368 5.87 -11.75 13.45
C GLN A 368 7.21 -11.48 12.75
N ALA A 369 7.72 -12.46 11.99
CA ALA A 369 8.95 -12.32 11.23
C ALA A 369 8.81 -11.43 9.98
N ARG A 370 7.59 -11.23 9.46
CA ARG A 370 7.35 -10.60 8.16
C ARG A 370 6.54 -9.31 8.21
N LEU A 371 5.73 -9.08 9.25
CA LEU A 371 4.82 -7.95 9.31
C LEU A 371 5.35 -6.83 10.22
N PRO A 372 5.09 -5.56 9.88
CA PRO A 372 5.24 -4.46 10.84
C PRO A 372 4.43 -4.72 12.12
N ARG A 373 4.94 -4.26 13.27
CA ARG A 373 4.32 -4.51 14.58
C ARG A 373 2.82 -4.15 14.65
N PRO A 374 2.35 -3.00 14.12
CA PRO A 374 0.92 -2.67 14.15
C PRO A 374 0.07 -3.69 13.37
N SER A 375 0.50 -4.06 12.17
CA SER A 375 -0.19 -5.03 11.30
C SER A 375 -0.23 -6.42 11.92
N PHE A 376 0.86 -6.82 12.59
CA PHE A 376 0.92 -8.08 13.34
C PHE A 376 -0.08 -8.12 14.51
N LEU A 377 -0.12 -7.07 15.34
CA LEU A 377 -1.04 -7.00 16.47
C LEU A 377 -2.50 -7.02 16.01
N PHE A 378 -2.81 -6.29 14.94
CA PHE A 378 -4.14 -6.29 14.32
C PHE A 378 -4.54 -7.67 13.79
N LEU A 379 -3.61 -8.38 13.12
CA LEU A 379 -3.84 -9.74 12.64
C LEU A 379 -4.15 -10.69 13.80
N CYS A 380 -3.31 -10.70 14.85
CA CYS A 380 -3.51 -11.57 16.00
C CYS A 380 -4.87 -11.33 16.65
N ARG A 381 -5.21 -10.07 16.94
CA ARG A 381 -6.51 -9.72 17.53
C ARG A 381 -7.69 -10.19 16.68
N THR A 382 -7.64 -9.94 15.37
CA THR A 382 -8.75 -10.26 14.46
C THR A 382 -8.93 -11.77 14.28
N VAL A 383 -7.84 -12.52 14.17
CA VAL A 383 -7.88 -13.99 14.08
C VAL A 383 -8.43 -14.58 15.37
N THR A 384 -7.97 -14.09 16.53
CA THR A 384 -8.47 -14.53 17.83
C THR A 384 -9.95 -14.21 18.03
N HIS A 385 -10.39 -13.01 17.64
CA HIS A 385 -11.80 -12.64 17.62
C HIS A 385 -12.63 -13.60 16.76
N SER A 386 -12.15 -13.94 15.55
CA SER A 386 -12.84 -14.90 14.70
C SER A 386 -12.91 -16.30 15.32
N MET A 387 -11.86 -16.73 16.02
CA MET A 387 -11.87 -18.01 16.74
C MET A 387 -12.94 -18.01 17.84
N GLY A 388 -12.97 -16.96 18.69
CA GLY A 388 -14.00 -16.78 19.71
C GLY A 388 -15.42 -16.82 19.13
N GLY A 389 -15.65 -16.06 18.05
CA GLY A 389 -16.93 -16.06 17.33
C GLY A 389 -17.28 -17.43 16.71
N ALA A 390 -16.30 -18.21 16.25
CA ALA A 390 -16.53 -19.56 15.72
C ALA A 390 -17.04 -20.52 16.81
N PHE A 391 -16.51 -20.42 18.04
CA PHE A 391 -17.02 -21.18 19.18
C PHE A 391 -18.47 -20.82 19.54
N VAL A 392 -18.82 -19.55 19.52
CA VAL A 392 -20.21 -19.10 19.76
C VAL A 392 -21.14 -19.60 18.64
N LYS A 393 -20.69 -19.57 17.39
CA LYS A 393 -21.44 -20.07 16.22
C LYS A 393 -21.77 -21.56 16.30
N LEU A 394 -21.05 -22.36 17.07
CA LEU A 394 -21.41 -23.77 17.32
C LEU A 394 -22.84 -23.93 17.86
N PHE A 395 -23.27 -23.00 18.71
CA PHE A 395 -24.57 -23.02 19.39
C PHE A 395 -25.65 -22.19 18.67
N SER A 396 -25.29 -21.55 17.56
CA SER A 396 -26.22 -20.81 16.71
C SER A 396 -27.13 -21.76 15.90
N PRO A 397 -28.27 -21.30 15.33
CA PRO A 397 -29.23 -22.15 14.59
C PRO A 397 -28.59 -23.01 13.50
N GLU A 398 -27.59 -22.44 12.82
CA GLU A 398 -26.82 -23.04 11.72
C GLU A 398 -25.63 -23.89 12.21
N GLY A 399 -25.39 -23.95 13.52
CA GLY A 399 -24.26 -24.65 14.11
C GLY A 399 -24.33 -26.18 13.95
N ILE A 400 -23.15 -26.81 13.90
CA ILE A 400 -23.00 -28.27 13.71
C ILE A 400 -23.53 -29.07 14.90
N VAL A 401 -23.45 -28.50 16.11
CA VAL A 401 -23.82 -29.19 17.35
C VAL A 401 -25.33 -29.20 17.50
N ARG A 402 -25.93 -30.36 17.25
CA ARG A 402 -27.38 -30.60 17.46
C ARG A 402 -27.70 -31.05 18.88
N ALA A 403 -26.74 -31.67 19.56
CA ALA A 403 -26.87 -32.11 20.94
C ALA A 403 -25.50 -32.22 21.60
N TYR A 404 -25.41 -31.86 22.88
CA TYR A 404 -24.18 -32.00 23.66
C TYR A 404 -24.45 -32.38 25.11
N ASN A 405 -23.41 -32.84 25.83
CA ASN A 405 -23.46 -33.09 27.27
C ASN A 405 -22.43 -32.24 28.05
N THR A 406 -22.49 -32.32 29.39
CA THR A 406 -21.62 -31.54 30.27
C THR A 406 -20.13 -31.87 30.10
N PHE A 407 -19.78 -33.14 29.84
CA PHE A 407 -18.37 -33.52 29.60
C PHE A 407 -17.80 -32.90 28.31
N ALA A 408 -18.61 -32.79 27.26
CA ALA A 408 -18.21 -32.10 26.03
C ALA A 408 -17.99 -30.60 26.27
N ILE A 409 -18.81 -29.96 27.12
CA ILE A 409 -18.61 -28.55 27.49
C ILE A 409 -17.40 -28.36 28.41
N GLN A 410 -17.17 -29.26 29.37
CA GLN A 410 -15.94 -29.23 30.18
C GLN A 410 -14.70 -29.30 29.30
N ARG A 411 -14.75 -30.19 28.30
CA ARG A 411 -13.68 -30.28 27.30
C ARG A 411 -13.53 -28.99 26.49
N LEU A 412 -14.64 -28.45 25.99
CA LEU A 412 -14.64 -27.21 25.21
C LEU A 412 -14.06 -26.03 26.02
N ALA A 413 -14.39 -25.94 27.31
CA ALA A 413 -13.86 -24.92 28.20
C ALA A 413 -12.33 -25.05 28.36
N ALA A 414 -11.83 -26.28 28.55
CA ALA A 414 -10.40 -26.54 28.60
C ALA A 414 -9.70 -26.21 27.27
N ASP A 415 -10.32 -26.56 26.14
CA ASP A 415 -9.82 -26.27 24.79
C ASP A 415 -9.71 -24.75 24.54
N ILE A 416 -10.71 -23.95 24.98
CA ILE A 416 -10.68 -22.48 24.90
C ILE A 416 -9.56 -21.92 25.78
N ALA A 417 -9.39 -22.44 27.00
CA ALA A 417 -8.33 -21.99 27.91
C ALA A 417 -6.92 -22.27 27.33
N ASP A 418 -6.74 -23.42 26.70
CA ASP A 418 -5.50 -23.77 26.00
C ASP A 418 -5.19 -22.79 24.85
N LEU A 419 -6.20 -22.39 24.08
CA LEU A 419 -6.05 -21.42 22.99
C LEU A 419 -5.78 -20.01 23.52
N GLN A 420 -6.45 -19.58 24.59
CA GLN A 420 -6.19 -18.31 25.28
C GLN A 420 -4.74 -18.23 25.78
N SER A 421 -4.26 -19.27 26.45
CA SER A 421 -2.89 -19.34 26.95
C SER A 421 -1.85 -19.33 25.83
N ALA A 422 -2.15 -19.90 24.66
CA ALA A 422 -1.22 -19.90 23.54
C ALA A 422 -1.13 -18.52 22.87
N VAL A 423 -2.22 -17.75 22.87
CA VAL A 423 -2.30 -16.45 22.22
C VAL A 423 -1.78 -15.31 23.11
N SER A 424 -1.89 -15.43 24.44
CA SER A 424 -1.40 -14.41 25.38
C SER A 424 0.11 -14.13 25.27
N GLY A 425 0.89 -15.10 24.78
CA GLY A 425 2.34 -14.97 24.56
C GLY A 425 2.77 -13.97 23.48
N TYR A 426 1.87 -13.48 22.61
CA TYR A 426 2.22 -12.59 21.49
C TYR A 426 2.18 -11.09 21.82
N GLY A 427 1.82 -10.74 23.06
CA GLY A 427 1.85 -9.36 23.57
C GLY A 427 0.75 -8.46 23.01
N VAL A 428 -0.41 -9.02 22.68
CA VAL A 428 -1.63 -8.26 22.36
C VAL A 428 -2.34 -7.93 23.67
N GLN A 429 -2.66 -6.65 23.89
CA GLN A 429 -3.41 -6.21 25.06
C GLN A 429 -4.85 -6.73 25.03
N ASP A 430 -5.37 -7.12 26.18
CA ASP A 430 -6.76 -7.56 26.40
C ASP A 430 -7.23 -8.69 25.47
N ILE A 431 -6.34 -9.57 25.01
CA ILE A 431 -6.73 -10.65 24.10
C ILE A 431 -7.75 -11.63 24.71
N GLU A 432 -7.77 -11.73 26.03
CA GLU A 432 -8.74 -12.53 26.78
C GLU A 432 -10.18 -12.05 26.55
N SER A 433 -10.39 -10.76 26.28
CA SER A 433 -11.73 -10.23 26.01
C SER A 433 -12.33 -10.80 24.72
N GLU A 434 -11.49 -11.18 23.75
CA GLU A 434 -11.95 -11.70 22.45
C GLU A 434 -12.55 -13.12 22.56
N PHE A 435 -12.18 -13.88 23.59
CA PHE A 435 -12.79 -15.19 23.89
C PHE A 435 -13.89 -15.10 24.96
N SER A 436 -14.12 -13.93 25.54
CA SER A 436 -14.99 -13.77 26.72
C SER A 436 -16.41 -14.30 26.50
N GLU A 437 -17.02 -14.09 25.32
CA GLU A 437 -18.36 -14.61 25.02
C GLU A 437 -18.38 -16.15 25.05
N ALA A 438 -17.41 -16.81 24.42
CA ALA A 438 -17.31 -18.27 24.38
C ALA A 438 -16.99 -18.86 25.78
N SER A 439 -16.08 -18.23 26.53
CA SER A 439 -15.76 -18.63 27.90
C SER A 439 -16.96 -18.45 28.84
N GLN A 440 -17.66 -17.32 28.75
CA GLN A 440 -18.87 -17.06 29.54
C GLN A 440 -19.99 -18.06 29.21
N LEU A 441 -20.16 -18.44 27.93
CA LEU A 441 -21.10 -19.48 27.53
C LEU A 441 -20.76 -20.84 28.16
N CYS A 442 -19.49 -21.22 28.17
CA CYS A 442 -19.07 -22.46 28.82
C CYS A 442 -19.29 -22.41 30.34
N LEU A 443 -18.93 -21.30 30.98
CA LEU A 443 -19.17 -21.09 32.42
C LEU A 443 -20.65 -21.19 32.78
N LEU A 444 -21.52 -20.67 31.92
CA LEU A 444 -22.95 -20.76 32.08
C LEU A 444 -23.47 -22.20 32.05
N LEU A 445 -23.04 -22.96 31.04
CA LEU A 445 -23.47 -24.33 30.81
C LEU A 445 -22.90 -25.32 31.83
N LEU A 446 -21.83 -24.95 32.51
CA LEU A 446 -21.21 -25.70 33.61
C LEU A 446 -21.73 -25.27 35.00
N SER A 447 -22.50 -24.19 35.09
CA SER A 447 -23.04 -23.69 36.36
C SER A 447 -24.11 -24.63 36.90
N GLU A 448 -24.05 -24.93 38.19
CA GLU A 448 -25.12 -25.65 38.91
C GLU A 448 -26.38 -24.78 39.09
N LYS A 449 -26.24 -23.45 39.00
CA LYS A 449 -27.31 -22.46 39.21
C LYS A 449 -27.61 -21.68 37.93
N VAL A 450 -28.26 -22.35 36.98
CA VAL A 450 -28.64 -21.74 35.68
C VAL A 450 -29.81 -20.75 35.83
N GLU A 451 -30.51 -20.78 36.96
CA GLU A 451 -31.62 -19.87 37.28
C GLU A 451 -31.18 -18.40 37.48
N ASP A 452 -29.93 -18.16 37.89
CA ASP A 452 -29.34 -16.82 38.09
C ASP A 452 -29.41 -15.95 36.82
N ILE A 453 -29.49 -16.57 35.63
CA ILE A 453 -29.59 -15.88 34.33
C ILE A 453 -30.91 -15.13 34.20
N LEU A 454 -31.98 -15.61 34.85
CA LEU A 454 -33.32 -15.04 34.74
C LEU A 454 -33.36 -13.60 35.28
N VAL A 455 -32.45 -13.26 36.19
CA VAL A 455 -32.32 -11.92 36.78
C VAL A 455 -31.44 -11.04 35.87
N PRO A 456 -31.98 -9.93 35.31
CA PRO A 456 -31.22 -9.07 34.39
C PRO A 456 -29.95 -8.46 34.98
N GLU A 457 -29.94 -8.18 36.29
CA GLU A 457 -28.80 -7.58 37.00
C GLU A 457 -27.63 -8.56 37.12
N PHE A 458 -27.90 -9.79 37.57
CA PHE A 458 -26.89 -10.85 37.60
C PHE A 458 -26.39 -11.21 36.21
N ARG A 459 -27.25 -11.16 35.18
CA ARG A 459 -26.87 -11.37 33.79
C ARG A 459 -25.89 -10.29 33.30
N LYS A 460 -26.18 -9.01 33.55
CA LYS A 460 -25.28 -7.90 33.20
C LYS A 460 -23.95 -7.97 33.95
N GLN A 461 -23.95 -8.51 35.17
CA GLN A 461 -22.75 -8.58 36.02
C GLN A 461 -21.84 -9.78 35.69
N LYS A 462 -22.42 -10.97 35.47
CA LYS A 462 -21.66 -12.22 35.22
C LYS A 462 -21.48 -12.57 33.74
N TYR A 463 -22.43 -12.15 32.89
CA TYR A 463 -22.53 -12.57 31.49
C TYR A 463 -22.82 -11.39 30.54
N PRO A 464 -22.01 -10.31 30.56
CA PRO A 464 -22.29 -9.09 29.81
C PRO A 464 -22.30 -9.28 28.29
N ASN A 465 -21.56 -10.27 27.77
CA ASN A 465 -21.33 -10.43 26.34
C ASN A 465 -22.24 -11.49 25.69
N LEU A 466 -23.11 -12.15 26.46
CA LEU A 466 -24.00 -13.19 25.95
C LEU A 466 -25.35 -12.65 25.46
N GLY A 467 -25.66 -12.93 24.19
CA GLY A 467 -26.99 -12.72 23.63
C GLY A 467 -28.02 -13.72 24.15
N LEU A 468 -29.24 -13.25 24.46
CA LEU A 468 -30.34 -14.09 24.95
C LEU A 468 -30.73 -15.22 23.99
N ALA A 469 -30.70 -14.95 22.68
CA ALA A 469 -31.01 -15.96 21.66
C ALA A 469 -29.99 -17.12 21.68
N THR A 470 -28.70 -16.80 21.81
CA THR A 470 -27.62 -17.79 21.89
C THR A 470 -27.75 -18.66 23.14
N ILE A 471 -28.09 -18.05 24.28
CA ILE A 471 -28.32 -18.78 25.54
C ILE A 471 -29.45 -19.78 25.38
N VAL A 472 -30.62 -19.34 24.89
CA VAL A 472 -31.80 -20.21 24.74
C VAL A 472 -31.48 -21.40 23.85
N LEU A 473 -30.83 -21.17 22.71
CA LEU A 473 -30.46 -22.23 21.77
C LEU A 473 -29.44 -23.21 22.35
N ALA A 474 -28.48 -22.72 23.13
CA ALA A 474 -27.54 -23.59 23.82
C ALA A 474 -28.29 -24.49 24.81
N LEU A 475 -29.14 -23.92 25.68
CA LEU A 475 -29.93 -24.67 26.66
C LEU A 475 -30.81 -25.75 26.02
N ASP A 476 -31.47 -25.45 24.90
CA ASP A 476 -32.33 -26.42 24.19
C ASP A 476 -31.58 -27.66 23.66
N ARG A 477 -30.30 -27.48 23.31
CA ARG A 477 -29.46 -28.52 22.71
C ARG A 477 -28.78 -29.40 23.76
N TYR A 478 -28.93 -29.08 25.04
CA TYR A 478 -28.37 -29.88 26.11
C TYR A 478 -29.08 -31.24 26.25
N LYS A 479 -28.27 -32.30 26.40
CA LYS A 479 -28.73 -33.65 26.74
C LYS A 479 -28.12 -34.08 28.07
N GLU A 480 -29.01 -34.41 28.99
CA GLU A 480 -28.67 -34.91 30.32
C GLU A 480 -28.14 -36.34 30.26
N LEU A 481 -27.06 -36.60 31.01
CA LEU A 481 -26.57 -37.92 31.34
C LEU A 481 -26.81 -38.16 32.83
N ALA A 482 -27.89 -38.88 33.14
CA ALA A 482 -28.33 -39.11 34.53
C ALA A 482 -27.39 -40.01 35.34
N LYS A 483 -26.57 -40.83 34.67
CA LYS A 483 -25.58 -41.73 35.29
C LYS A 483 -24.36 -41.86 34.39
N VAL A 484 -23.19 -41.99 35.02
CA VAL A 484 -21.93 -42.34 34.35
C VAL A 484 -21.42 -43.60 35.06
N GLY A 485 -21.52 -44.74 34.39
CA GLY A 485 -21.31 -46.03 35.06
C GLY A 485 -22.34 -46.26 36.18
N LYS A 486 -21.88 -46.38 37.43
CA LYS A 486 -22.74 -46.60 38.61
C LYS A 486 -23.05 -45.31 39.39
N ASP A 487 -22.37 -44.21 39.10
CA ASP A 487 -22.47 -42.98 39.89
C ASP A 487 -23.52 -42.02 39.32
N LYS A 488 -24.25 -41.35 40.21
CA LYS A 488 -25.14 -40.25 39.85
C LYS A 488 -24.29 -39.03 39.52
N THR A 489 -24.66 -38.33 38.46
CA THR A 489 -24.00 -37.10 38.04
C THR A 489 -24.58 -35.89 38.79
N ASN A 490 -23.74 -34.90 39.10
CA ASN A 490 -24.18 -33.60 39.67
C ASN A 490 -24.52 -32.59 38.56
N PHE A 491 -24.95 -33.06 37.38
CA PHE A 491 -25.18 -32.18 36.24
C PHE A 491 -26.55 -31.51 36.28
N PRO A 492 -26.73 -30.33 35.64
CA PRO A 492 -28.01 -29.66 35.61
C PRO A 492 -29.08 -30.57 34.98
N ALA A 493 -30.22 -30.70 35.66
CA ALA A 493 -31.34 -31.49 35.19
C ALA A 493 -31.96 -30.83 33.94
N LYS A 494 -32.25 -31.63 32.90
CA LYS A 494 -32.80 -31.10 31.64
C LYS A 494 -34.11 -30.33 31.85
N LYS A 495 -34.95 -30.81 32.76
CA LYS A 495 -36.23 -30.16 33.11
C LYS A 495 -36.05 -28.73 33.65
N ALA A 496 -34.99 -28.47 34.42
CA ALA A 496 -34.69 -27.14 34.94
C ALA A 496 -34.20 -26.22 33.82
N LEU A 497 -33.33 -26.71 32.95
CA LEU A 497 -32.83 -25.97 31.78
C LEU A 497 -33.94 -25.61 30.79
N ASP A 498 -34.87 -26.53 30.52
CA ASP A 498 -36.03 -26.30 29.66
C ASP A 498 -36.98 -25.23 30.24
N ALA A 499 -37.15 -25.22 31.57
CA ALA A 499 -37.95 -24.21 32.28
C ALA A 499 -37.31 -22.81 32.19
N VAL A 500 -35.99 -22.71 32.41
CA VAL A 500 -35.22 -21.47 32.26
C VAL A 500 -35.28 -20.98 30.81
N ALA A 501 -35.08 -21.86 29.83
CA ALA A 501 -35.17 -21.50 28.41
C ALA A 501 -36.57 -20.99 28.03
N LYS A 502 -37.64 -21.57 28.56
CA LYS A 502 -39.02 -21.11 28.35
C LYS A 502 -39.25 -19.71 28.94
N GLN A 503 -38.76 -19.45 30.14
CA GLN A 503 -38.88 -18.14 30.79
C GLN A 503 -38.03 -17.06 30.09
N LEU A 504 -36.83 -17.39 29.63
CA LEU A 504 -35.99 -16.48 28.83
C LEU A 504 -36.66 -16.10 27.51
N ARG A 505 -37.32 -17.04 26.82
CA ARG A 505 -38.12 -16.72 25.62
C ARG A 505 -39.27 -15.77 25.93
N ALA A 506 -39.96 -15.97 27.07
CA ALA A 506 -41.01 -15.05 27.50
C ALA A 506 -40.48 -13.63 27.74
N GLN A 507 -39.30 -13.49 28.36
CA GLN A 507 -38.62 -12.20 28.53
C GLN A 507 -38.23 -11.56 27.20
N MET A 508 -37.79 -12.35 26.20
CA MET A 508 -37.48 -11.85 24.85
C MET A 508 -38.71 -11.31 24.12
N VAL A 509 -39.87 -11.93 24.29
CA VAL A 509 -41.14 -11.49 23.68
C VAL A 509 -41.72 -10.26 24.41
N GLN A 510 -41.51 -10.15 25.72
CA GLN A 510 -41.96 -9.00 26.52
C GLN A 510 -41.03 -7.77 26.44
N GLY A 511 -39.74 -7.94 26.11
CA GLY A 511 -38.77 -6.86 25.96
C GLY A 511 -39.13 -5.75 24.95
N PRO A 512 -39.66 -6.05 23.74
CA PRO A 512 -40.16 -5.01 22.84
C PRO A 512 -41.48 -4.39 23.32
N ALA A 513 -42.36 -5.15 23.99
CA ALA A 513 -43.64 -4.65 24.51
C ALA A 513 -43.47 -3.69 25.71
N THR A 514 -42.42 -3.88 26.51
CA THR A 514 -42.08 -3.01 27.65
C THR A 514 -41.30 -1.76 27.25
N ARG A 515 -40.48 -1.81 26.19
CA ARG A 515 -39.89 -0.59 25.59
C ARG A 515 -40.94 0.33 24.98
N ALA A 516 -41.93 -0.23 24.28
CA ALA A 516 -43.03 0.56 23.72
C ALA A 516 -43.96 1.23 24.76
N LEU A 517 -43.90 0.83 26.03
CA LEU A 517 -44.66 1.44 27.13
C LEU A 517 -43.83 2.39 28.01
N GLN A 518 -42.51 2.48 27.79
CA GLN A 518 -41.63 3.42 28.49
C GLN A 518 -41.29 4.66 27.64
N ASP A 519 -41.61 4.64 26.35
CA ASP A 519 -41.50 5.78 25.43
C ASP A 519 -42.82 6.60 25.32
N PHE A 520 -43.74 6.45 26.28
CA PHE A 520 -44.96 7.26 26.43
C PHE A 520 -44.96 8.08 27.72
#